data_AF-A0A399PNJ6-F1
#
_entry.id   AF-A0A399PNJ6-F1
#
_cell.length_a   1.000
_cell.length_b   1.000
_cell.length_c   1.000
_cell.angle_alpha   90.00
_cell.angle_beta   90.00
_cell.angle_gamma   90.00
#
_symmetry.space_group_name_H-M   'P 1'
#
loop_
_entity.id
_entity.type
_entity.pdbx_description
1 polymer ?
#
loop_
_entity_poly.entity_id
_entity_poly.type
_entity_poly.pdbx_seq_one_letter_code
_entity_poly.pdbx_strand_id
1 'polypeptide(L)'
;MGFLLLDAAAEDLNDVHLNGVHYSGGMARAQAAGRHSRDDVARTALRILDEHGLPDFTMRRLGAALDVQPSALYWHFPDKQSLLAELADRIVAEAATATTDGPRDDWRERVRRAATGLRSALLAHRDGAEVVASTTAMGLG
;
A
#
# COMPACT_ATOMS: atom_id res chain seq x y z
N MET A 1 -20.17 3.72 -57.05
CA MET A 1 -20.22 2.32 -56.56
C MET A 1 -18.79 1.79 -56.60
N GLY A 2 -18.21 1.39 -55.47
CA GLY A 2 -16.83 0.88 -55.33
C GLY A 2 -15.90 1.91 -54.65
N PHE A 3 -15.93 2.06 -53.33
CA PHE A 3 -15.30 1.27 -52.25
C PHE A 3 -13.85 1.70 -51.96
N LEU A 4 -13.70 2.36 -50.81
CA LEU A 4 -12.47 2.70 -50.10
C LEU A 4 -11.69 1.43 -49.74
N LEU A 5 -10.38 1.42 -49.95
CA LEU A 5 -9.45 0.70 -49.06
C LEU A 5 -8.08 1.41 -49.12
N LEU A 6 -7.87 2.39 -48.24
CA LEU A 6 -6.53 2.80 -47.82
C LEU A 6 -6.01 1.71 -46.89
N ASP A 7 -4.97 0.99 -47.30
CA ASP A 7 -4.13 0.22 -46.39
C ASP A 7 -3.24 1.22 -45.64
N ALA A 8 -3.68 1.61 -44.45
CA ALA A 8 -2.90 2.38 -43.51
C ALA A 8 -1.90 1.42 -42.84
N ALA A 9 -0.73 1.28 -43.45
CA ALA A 9 0.44 0.78 -42.73
C ALA A 9 0.66 1.73 -41.54
N ALA A 10 0.61 1.14 -40.34
CA ALA A 10 0.66 1.80 -39.05
C ALA A 10 1.82 2.81 -38.96
N GLU A 11 1.49 4.09 -39.11
CA GLU A 11 2.36 5.18 -38.72
C GLU A 11 2.46 5.22 -37.19
N ASP A 12 3.69 5.38 -36.76
CA ASP A 12 4.20 5.54 -35.41
C ASP A 12 3.47 6.66 -34.64
N LEU A 13 2.42 6.31 -33.90
CA LEU A 13 1.62 7.24 -33.09
C LEU A 13 2.28 7.60 -31.75
N ASN A 14 3.61 7.68 -31.69
CA ASN A 14 4.30 8.03 -30.45
C ASN A 14 5.22 9.26 -30.51
N ASP A 15 5.32 9.94 -31.66
CA ASP A 15 6.03 11.21 -31.78
C ASP A 15 5.07 12.40 -31.80
N VAL A 16 4.83 13.00 -30.62
CA VAL A 16 4.27 14.35 -30.54
C VAL A 16 5.41 15.35 -30.66
N HIS A 17 5.58 15.90 -31.86
CA HIS A 17 6.62 16.88 -32.16
C HIS A 17 6.18 18.29 -31.73
N LEU A 18 6.58 18.73 -30.54
CA LEU A 18 6.43 20.12 -30.10
C LEU A 18 7.79 20.68 -29.65
N ASN A 19 8.26 21.74 -30.32
CA ASN A 19 9.44 22.53 -29.96
C ASN A 19 10.76 21.76 -29.76
N GLY A 20 11.05 20.72 -30.57
CA GLY A 20 12.40 20.17 -30.72
C GLY A 20 13.05 19.58 -29.46
N VAL A 21 12.27 19.31 -28.41
CA VAL A 21 12.74 18.64 -27.19
C VAL A 21 12.06 17.29 -27.09
N HIS A 22 12.85 16.21 -27.17
CA HIS A 22 12.37 14.86 -26.92
C HIS A 22 12.00 14.71 -25.43
N TYR A 23 10.71 14.78 -25.12
CA TYR A 23 10.19 14.48 -23.78
C TYR A 23 9.88 12.99 -23.61
N SER A 24 10.89 12.15 -23.43
CA SER A 24 10.71 10.72 -23.11
C SER A 24 10.48 10.40 -21.62
N GLY A 25 10.38 11.41 -20.73
CA GLY A 25 10.40 11.18 -19.27
C GLY A 25 9.04 11.17 -18.54
N GLY A 26 7.99 11.76 -19.11
CA GLY A 26 6.73 12.02 -18.39
C GLY A 26 5.81 10.79 -18.28
N MET A 27 5.62 10.07 -19.39
CA MET A 27 4.69 8.92 -19.43
C MET A 27 5.26 7.66 -18.75
N ALA A 28 6.57 7.42 -18.84
CA ALA A 28 7.22 6.31 -18.14
C ALA A 28 7.16 6.46 -16.61
N ARG A 29 7.23 7.70 -16.08
CA ARG A 29 7.06 7.99 -14.65
C ARG A 29 5.62 7.76 -14.17
N ALA A 30 4.64 8.15 -14.98
CA ALA A 30 3.22 7.91 -14.68
C ALA A 30 2.87 6.41 -14.74
N GLN A 31 3.44 5.65 -15.69
CA GLN A 31 3.27 4.20 -15.77
C GLN A 31 3.94 3.44 -14.62
N ALA A 32 5.12 3.88 -14.14
CA ALA A 32 5.76 3.28 -12.98
C ALA A 32 4.96 3.50 -11.68
N ALA A 33 4.35 4.68 -11.52
CA ALA A 33 3.42 4.96 -10.41
C ALA A 33 2.08 4.21 -10.54
N GLY A 34 1.67 3.83 -11.76
CA GLY A 34 0.47 3.03 -11.99
C GLY A 34 0.66 1.51 -11.88
N ARG A 35 1.90 1.01 -11.66
CA ARG A 35 2.18 -0.43 -11.63
C ARG A 35 1.85 -1.10 -10.29
N HIS A 36 1.91 -0.35 -9.19
CA HIS A 36 1.57 -0.84 -7.85
C HIS A 36 0.36 -0.10 -7.32
N SER A 37 -0.63 -0.84 -6.83
CA SER A 37 -1.77 -0.22 -6.16
C SER A 37 -1.38 0.22 -4.75
N ARG A 38 -2.21 1.07 -4.13
CA ARG A 38 -2.08 1.42 -2.71
C ARG A 38 -2.06 0.18 -1.80
N ASP A 39 -2.79 -0.86 -2.18
CA ASP A 39 -2.81 -2.14 -1.47
C ASP A 39 -1.50 -2.91 -1.62
N ASP A 40 -0.92 -2.98 -2.83
CA ASP A 40 0.37 -3.64 -3.05
C ASP A 40 1.50 -2.97 -2.26
N VAL A 41 1.46 -1.64 -2.17
CA VAL A 41 2.39 -0.85 -1.35
C VAL A 41 2.25 -1.21 0.12
N ALA A 42 1.03 -1.21 0.67
CA ALA A 42 0.78 -1.53 2.08
C ALA A 42 1.13 -2.98 2.42
N ARG A 43 0.78 -3.94 1.55
CA ARG A 43 1.13 -5.37 1.72
C ARG A 43 2.65 -5.59 1.74
N THR A 44 3.35 -4.92 0.84
CA THR A 44 4.82 -4.98 0.80
C THR A 44 5.45 -4.30 2.00
N ALA A 45 4.86 -3.21 2.47
CA ALA A 45 5.31 -2.52 3.68
C ALA A 45 5.15 -3.39 4.94
N LEU A 46 4.02 -4.10 5.11
CA LEU A 46 3.84 -5.08 6.20
C LEU A 46 4.91 -6.17 6.14
N ARG A 47 5.19 -6.73 4.96
CA ARG A 47 6.25 -7.73 4.80
C ARG A 47 7.63 -7.20 5.23
N ILE A 48 7.98 -5.96 4.84
CA ILE A 48 9.25 -5.33 5.26
C ILE A 48 9.29 -5.11 6.77
N LEU A 49 8.16 -4.69 7.36
CA LEU A 49 8.02 -4.54 8.81
C LEU A 49 8.26 -5.88 9.51
N ASP A 50 7.66 -6.97 9.03
CA ASP A 50 7.83 -8.32 9.60
C ASP A 50 9.28 -8.81 9.51
N GLU A 51 9.93 -8.61 8.37
CA GLU A 51 11.30 -9.06 8.13
C GLU A 51 12.33 -8.25 8.94
N HIS A 52 12.14 -6.94 9.08
CA HIS A 52 13.20 -6.04 9.55
C HIS A 52 12.86 -5.21 10.79
N GLY A 53 11.59 -5.07 11.13
CA GLY A 53 11.11 -4.22 12.21
C GLY A 53 11.02 -2.75 11.82
N LEU A 54 10.37 -1.99 12.69
CA LEU A 54 10.09 -0.56 12.53
C LEU A 54 11.35 0.33 12.48
N PRO A 55 12.43 0.08 13.26
CA PRO A 55 13.64 0.91 13.22
C PRO A 55 14.31 0.93 11.84
N ASP A 56 14.27 -0.20 11.12
CA ASP A 56 14.89 -0.32 9.81
C ASP A 56 13.90 -0.06 8.66
N PHE A 57 12.64 0.26 8.97
CA PHE A 57 11.62 0.56 7.97
C PHE A 57 11.81 1.96 7.36
N THR A 58 12.02 2.03 6.05
CA THR A 58 12.19 3.30 5.31
C THR A 58 11.45 3.29 3.97
N MET A 59 10.99 4.47 3.52
CA MET A 59 10.38 4.65 2.19
C MET A 59 11.34 4.25 1.06
N ARG A 60 12.65 4.42 1.28
CA ARG A 60 13.68 3.97 0.33
C ARG A 60 13.73 2.45 0.19
N ARG A 61 13.70 1.72 1.31
CA ARG A 61 13.66 0.25 1.29
C ARG A 61 12.37 -0.26 0.65
N LEU A 62 11.24 0.38 0.94
CA LEU A 62 9.97 0.05 0.31
C LEU A 62 10.00 0.27 -1.21
N GLY A 63 10.56 1.40 -1.66
CA GLY A 63 10.71 1.67 -3.10
C GLY A 63 11.61 0.62 -3.78
N ALA A 64 12.73 0.28 -3.15
CA ALA A 64 13.62 -0.76 -3.66
C ALA A 64 12.93 -2.14 -3.74
N ALA A 65 12.14 -2.51 -2.73
CA ALA A 65 11.39 -3.77 -2.72
C ALA A 65 10.30 -3.85 -3.81
N LEU A 66 9.79 -2.70 -4.25
CA LEU A 66 8.78 -2.57 -5.29
C LEU A 66 9.37 -2.22 -6.68
N ASP A 67 10.69 -2.10 -6.79
CA ASP A 67 11.38 -1.65 -8.02
C ASP A 67 10.87 -0.29 -8.53
N VAL A 68 10.65 0.66 -7.60
CA VAL A 68 10.22 2.03 -7.92
C VAL A 68 11.03 3.08 -7.15
N GLN A 69 11.10 4.29 -7.70
CA GLN A 69 11.66 5.43 -6.96
C GLN A 69 10.76 5.78 -5.76
N PRO A 70 11.32 6.18 -4.60
CA PRO A 70 10.53 6.56 -3.43
C PRO A 70 9.51 7.66 -3.70
N SER A 71 9.80 8.56 -4.65
CA SER A 71 8.87 9.59 -5.11
C SER A 71 7.54 9.03 -5.61
N ALA A 72 7.54 7.82 -6.19
CA ALA A 72 6.33 7.19 -6.68
C ALA A 72 5.39 6.74 -5.54
N LEU A 73 5.96 6.34 -4.39
CA LEU A 73 5.17 5.92 -3.23
C LEU A 73 4.36 7.06 -2.63
N TYR A 74 4.87 8.30 -2.74
CA TYR A 74 4.19 9.48 -2.21
C TYR A 74 2.88 9.82 -2.92
N TRP A 75 2.61 9.22 -4.10
CA TRP A 75 1.29 9.30 -4.74
C TRP A 75 0.23 8.46 -4.02
N HIS A 76 0.62 7.41 -3.30
CA HIS A 76 -0.30 6.55 -2.54
C HIS A 76 -0.41 6.98 -1.07
N PHE A 77 0.72 7.41 -0.49
CA PHE A 77 0.83 7.81 0.90
C PHE A 77 1.69 9.08 0.99
N PRO A 78 1.11 10.23 1.36
CA PRO A 78 1.83 11.51 1.29
C PRO A 78 3.07 11.57 2.19
N ASP A 79 3.14 10.71 3.21
CA ASP A 79 4.25 10.60 4.14
C ASP A 79 4.33 9.19 4.77
N LYS A 80 5.41 8.91 5.51
CA LYS A 80 5.62 7.62 6.19
C LYS A 80 4.56 7.36 7.26
N GLN A 81 4.07 8.38 7.95
CA GLN A 81 3.11 8.23 9.03
C GLN A 81 1.73 7.83 8.49
N SER A 82 1.32 8.41 7.36
CA SER A 82 0.11 8.01 6.63
C SER A 82 0.16 6.55 6.18
N LEU A 83 1.34 6.04 5.77
CA LEU A 83 1.52 4.61 5.49
C LEU A 83 1.45 3.76 6.77
N LEU A 84 2.10 4.18 7.86
CA LEU A 84 2.06 3.46 9.14
C LEU A 84 0.64 3.40 9.72
N ALA A 85 -0.16 4.45 9.54
CA ALA A 85 -1.57 4.47 9.92
C ALA A 85 -2.37 3.39 9.16
N GLU A 86 -2.19 3.30 7.84
CA GLU A 86 -2.80 2.23 7.05
C GLU A 86 -2.35 0.83 7.50
N LEU A 87 -1.09 0.66 7.91
CA LEU A 87 -0.63 -0.62 8.43
C LEU A 87 -1.29 -0.94 9.77
N ALA A 88 -1.42 0.06 10.66
CA ALA A 88 -2.11 -0.08 11.93
C ALA A 88 -3.58 -0.51 11.72
N ASP A 89 -4.29 0.13 10.79
CA ASP A 89 -5.68 -0.21 10.46
C ASP A 89 -5.81 -1.66 9.99
N ARG A 90 -4.89 -2.13 9.15
CA ARG A 90 -4.86 -3.52 8.67
C ARG A 90 -4.63 -4.50 9.82
N ILE A 91 -3.63 -4.24 10.68
CA ILE A 91 -3.33 -5.07 11.85
C ILE A 91 -4.55 -5.16 12.78
N VAL A 92 -5.22 -4.02 13.04
CA VAL A 92 -6.42 -4.02 13.89
C VAL A 92 -7.60 -4.72 13.21
N ALA A 93 -7.77 -4.57 11.89
CA ALA A 93 -8.82 -5.25 11.14
C ALA A 93 -8.67 -6.79 11.17
N GLU A 94 -7.44 -7.31 11.20
CA GLU A 94 -7.20 -8.75 11.37
C GLU A 94 -7.78 -9.28 12.69
N ALA A 95 -7.72 -8.49 13.76
CA ALA A 95 -8.33 -8.84 15.05
C ALA A 95 -9.84 -9.09 14.94
N ALA A 96 -10.53 -8.28 14.12
CA ALA A 96 -11.97 -8.40 13.91
C ALA A 96 -12.35 -9.68 13.15
N THR A 97 -11.47 -10.16 12.25
CA THR A 97 -11.71 -11.43 11.53
C THR A 97 -11.56 -12.65 12.43
N ALA A 98 -10.72 -12.57 13.47
CA ALA A 98 -10.55 -13.61 14.48
C ALA A 98 -11.71 -13.69 15.49
N THR A 99 -12.59 -12.68 15.52
CA THR A 99 -13.70 -12.60 16.48
C THR A 99 -15.03 -12.91 15.80
N THR A 100 -15.43 -14.19 15.80
CA THR A 100 -16.82 -14.56 15.53
C THR A 100 -17.55 -14.72 16.87
N ASP A 101 -18.56 -13.88 17.12
CA ASP A 101 -19.39 -13.98 18.31
C ASP A 101 -20.16 -15.33 18.30
N GLY A 102 -20.05 -16.09 19.38
CA GLY A 102 -20.85 -17.28 19.59
C GLY A 102 -22.30 -16.89 19.97
N PRO A 103 -23.33 -17.67 19.60
CA PRO A 103 -24.73 -17.38 19.92
C PRO A 103 -25.06 -17.28 21.42
N ARG A 104 -24.12 -17.65 22.29
CA ARG A 104 -24.28 -17.69 23.75
C ARG A 104 -23.18 -16.93 24.50
N ASP A 105 -22.33 -16.16 23.81
CA ASP A 105 -21.26 -15.44 24.48
C ASP A 105 -21.84 -14.32 25.36
N ASP A 106 -21.53 -14.33 26.64
CA ASP A 106 -21.82 -13.19 27.51
C ASP A 106 -20.86 -12.03 27.20
N TRP A 107 -21.14 -10.82 27.71
CA TRP A 107 -20.32 -9.65 27.40
C TRP A 107 -18.86 -9.82 27.84
N ARG A 108 -18.59 -10.61 28.87
CA ARG A 108 -17.21 -10.86 29.35
C ARG A 108 -16.46 -11.73 28.36
N GLU A 109 -17.10 -12.76 27.83
CA GLU A 109 -16.52 -13.62 26.81
C GLU A 109 -16.23 -12.84 25.53
N ARG A 110 -17.16 -11.98 25.10
CA ARG A 110 -16.97 -11.11 23.92
C ARG A 110 -15.75 -10.19 24.09
N VAL A 111 -15.62 -9.55 25.25
CA VAL A 111 -14.46 -8.69 25.56
C VAL A 111 -13.16 -9.50 25.62
N ARG A 112 -13.15 -10.67 26.25
CA ARG A 112 -11.97 -11.55 26.29
C ARG A 112 -11.54 -12.00 24.89
N ARG A 113 -12.50 -12.36 24.04
CA ARG A 113 -12.26 -12.79 22.66
C ARG A 113 -11.70 -11.62 21.84
N ALA A 114 -12.30 -10.44 21.93
CA ALA A 114 -11.79 -9.24 21.27
C ALA A 114 -10.37 -8.88 21.72
N ALA A 115 -10.10 -8.89 23.03
CA ALA A 115 -8.75 -8.62 23.55
C ALA A 115 -7.73 -9.66 23.09
N THR A 116 -8.12 -10.94 23.02
CA THR A 116 -7.25 -12.02 22.54
C THR A 116 -6.99 -11.93 21.05
N GLY A 117 -8.01 -11.62 20.25
CA GLY A 117 -7.89 -11.38 18.81
C GLY A 117 -6.96 -10.20 18.52
N LEU A 118 -7.18 -9.08 19.20
CA LEU A 118 -6.32 -7.91 19.09
C LEU A 118 -4.88 -8.22 19.49
N ARG A 119 -4.66 -8.85 20.64
CA ARG A 119 -3.32 -9.27 21.08
C ARG A 119 -2.65 -10.18 20.05
N SER A 120 -3.40 -11.11 19.44
CA SER A 120 -2.84 -12.04 18.45
C SER A 120 -2.42 -11.31 17.18
N ALA A 121 -3.24 -10.38 16.68
CA ALA A 121 -2.92 -9.56 15.51
C ALA A 121 -1.72 -8.64 15.74
N LEU A 122 -1.66 -7.96 16.89
CA LEU A 122 -0.51 -7.10 17.26
C LEU A 122 0.81 -7.86 17.36
N LEU A 123 0.76 -9.15 17.72
CA LEU A 123 1.94 -10.02 17.85
C LEU A 123 2.25 -10.81 16.57
N ALA A 124 1.34 -10.84 15.59
CA ALA A 124 1.57 -11.48 14.30
C ALA A 124 2.60 -10.70 13.47
N HIS A 125 2.68 -9.39 13.70
CA HIS A 125 3.61 -8.49 13.02
C HIS A 125 4.71 -8.00 13.94
N ARG A 126 5.94 -7.99 13.44
CA ARG A 126 7.09 -7.46 14.19
C ARG A 126 6.87 -5.97 14.44
N ASP A 127 7.04 -5.55 15.69
CA ASP A 127 6.77 -4.18 16.15
C ASP A 127 5.32 -3.70 15.89
N GLY A 128 4.38 -4.61 15.61
CA GLY A 128 2.98 -4.27 15.28
C GLY A 128 2.27 -3.52 16.42
N ALA A 129 2.53 -3.91 17.67
CA ALA A 129 2.06 -3.18 18.85
C ALA A 129 2.57 -1.73 18.92
N GLU A 130 3.83 -1.49 18.56
CA GLU A 130 4.42 -0.15 18.56
C GLU A 130 3.84 0.71 17.43
N VAL A 131 3.68 0.13 16.24
CA VAL A 131 3.05 0.80 15.09
C VAL A 131 1.63 1.26 15.45
N VAL A 132 0.79 0.35 15.97
CA VAL A 132 -0.59 0.68 16.35
C VAL A 132 -0.62 1.71 17.49
N ALA A 133 0.18 1.54 18.54
CA ALA A 133 0.19 2.48 19.65
C ALA A 133 0.62 3.90 19.21
N SER A 134 1.61 3.99 18.32
CA SER A 134 2.13 5.28 17.84
C SER A 134 1.14 6.01 16.95
N THR A 135 0.43 5.31 16.05
CA THR A 135 -0.55 5.92 15.16
C THR A 135 -1.78 6.41 15.93
N THR A 136 -2.26 5.65 16.91
CA THR A 136 -3.34 6.07 17.81
C THR A 136 -2.94 7.29 18.64
N ALA A 137 -1.72 7.31 19.20
CA ALA A 137 -1.23 8.44 19.99
C ALA A 137 -1.10 9.74 19.16
N MET A 138 -0.84 9.61 17.86
CA MET A 138 -0.78 10.74 16.92
C MET A 138 -2.14 11.14 16.35
N GLY A 139 -3.22 10.40 16.64
CA GLY A 139 -4.55 10.64 16.08
C GLY A 139 -4.65 10.36 14.59
N LEU A 140 -3.83 9.42 14.07
CA LEU A 140 -3.79 9.06 12.66
C LEU A 140 -4.64 7.84 12.28
N GLY A 141 -5.16 7.12 13.28
CA GLY A 141 -6.03 5.94 13.13
C GLY A 141 -7.20 6.01 14.11
#